data_AF-A0A936AFL6-F1
#
_entry.id   AF-A0A936AFL6-F1
#
_cell.length_a   1.000
_cell.length_b   1.000
_cell.length_c   1.000
_cell.angle_alpha   90.00
_cell.angle_beta   90.00
_cell.angle_gamma   90.00
#
_symmetry.space_group_name_H-M   'P 1'
#
loop_
_entity.id
_entity.type
_entity.pdbx_description
1 polymer ?
#
loop_
_entity_poly.entity_id
_entity_poly.type
_entity_poly.pdbx_seq_one_letter_code
_entity_poly.pdbx_strand_id
1 'polypeptide(L)'
;MKFEFDGDGYTLSPLGSSTQSAELWHEYMRQDIAPLWGLSFSTARWNQGFVQDKEHMFLLVSLNKGGLASEHQYEDKFLARDEFQWVSQNQTRQDSKAGKNISNHALLGIAVHLFVRDKRKTPSGAGAPFVYCGDLEFHSWQGEKPITVHWRLKSSLPNQLAVRFGL
;
A
#
# COMPACT_ATOMS: atom_id res chain seq x y z
N MET A 1 23.86 -22.01 4.28
CA MET A 1 23.09 -22.42 5.47
C MET A 1 23.70 -21.70 6.66
N LYS A 2 22.92 -21.34 7.69
CA LYS A 2 23.46 -20.77 8.93
C LYS A 2 23.16 -21.76 10.06
N PHE A 3 24.17 -22.04 10.87
CA PHE A 3 24.06 -22.90 12.04
C PHE A 3 24.11 -21.99 13.26
N GLU A 4 23.09 -22.06 14.12
CA GLU A 4 23.10 -21.44 15.44
C GLU A 4 22.98 -22.55 16.49
N PHE A 5 23.79 -22.44 17.55
CA PHE A 5 23.85 -23.39 18.65
C PHE A 5 23.18 -22.74 19.87
N ASP A 6 22.08 -23.33 20.34
CA ASP A 6 21.26 -22.78 21.43
C ASP A 6 21.45 -23.48 22.76
N GLY A 7 22.43 -24.39 22.87
CA GLY A 7 22.80 -25.06 24.11
C GLY A 7 22.33 -26.52 24.19
N ASP A 8 21.30 -26.91 23.44
CA ASP A 8 20.78 -28.30 23.41
C ASP A 8 20.95 -28.97 22.02
N GLY A 9 21.49 -28.25 21.04
CA GLY A 9 21.83 -28.79 19.72
C GLY A 9 22.14 -27.72 18.69
N TYR A 10 22.30 -28.16 17.44
CA TYR A 10 22.35 -27.25 16.29
C TYR A 10 20.96 -27.15 15.67
N THR A 11 20.37 -25.95 15.69
CA THR A 11 19.14 -25.70 14.95
C THR A 11 19.49 -25.40 13.50
N LEU A 12 19.01 -26.26 12.59
CA LEU A 12 19.14 -26.07 11.14
C LEU A 12 18.08 -25.09 10.65
N SER A 13 18.46 -23.84 10.44
CA SER A 13 17.63 -22.91 9.68
C SER A 13 17.95 -23.06 8.18
N PRO A 14 16.94 -23.29 7.31
CA PRO A 14 17.14 -23.14 5.88
C PRO A 14 17.72 -21.74 5.64
N LEU A 15 18.65 -21.60 4.70
CA LEU A 15 18.95 -20.27 4.14
C LEU A 15 17.77 -19.89 3.23
N GLY A 16 16.54 -19.82 3.79
CA GLY A 16 15.37 -19.33 3.09
C GLY A 16 15.66 -17.89 2.70
N SER A 17 15.37 -17.46 1.47
CA SER A 17 14.00 -17.18 1.06
C SER A 17 13.16 -16.64 2.24
N SER A 18 13.70 -15.67 2.96
CA SER A 18 12.84 -14.77 3.71
C SER A 18 12.07 -13.97 2.66
N THR A 19 10.89 -14.44 2.28
CA THR A 19 9.88 -13.53 1.74
C THR A 19 9.57 -12.59 2.90
N GLN A 20 10.34 -11.50 3.03
CA GLN A 20 10.13 -10.48 4.05
C GLN A 20 8.86 -9.72 3.66
N SER A 21 7.69 -10.31 3.86
CA SER A 21 6.44 -9.57 3.69
C SER A 21 6.39 -8.42 4.69
N ALA A 22 5.81 -7.28 4.28
CA ALA A 22 5.62 -6.14 5.17
C ALA A 22 4.83 -6.52 6.43
N GLU A 23 5.23 -5.97 7.58
CA GLU A 23 4.53 -6.11 8.85
C GLU A 23 3.43 -5.05 8.96
N LEU A 24 2.24 -5.47 9.40
CA LEU A 24 1.14 -4.54 9.61
C LEU A 24 1.55 -3.41 10.55
N TRP A 25 1.16 -2.19 10.20
CA TRP A 25 1.37 -0.97 10.98
C TRP A 25 2.83 -0.52 11.08
N HIS A 26 3.75 -1.21 10.43
CA HIS A 26 5.17 -0.84 10.39
C HIS A 26 5.43 0.25 9.32
N GLU A 27 6.41 1.10 9.59
CA GLU A 27 6.81 2.19 8.70
C GLU A 27 7.97 1.79 7.78
N TYR A 28 7.82 2.02 6.48
CA TYR A 28 8.83 1.72 5.46
C TYR A 28 9.15 2.95 4.61
N MET A 29 10.43 3.17 4.33
CA MET A 29 10.80 4.14 3.30
C MET A 29 10.40 3.59 1.94
N ARG A 30 10.04 4.48 1.00
CA ARG A 30 9.58 4.10 -0.34
C ARG A 30 10.55 3.16 -1.06
N GLN A 31 11.86 3.36 -0.88
CA GLN A 31 12.92 2.55 -1.48
C GLN A 31 12.99 1.11 -0.93
N ASP A 32 12.46 0.90 0.28
CA ASP A 32 12.49 -0.39 0.97
C ASP A 32 11.22 -1.20 0.71
N ILE A 33 10.19 -0.64 0.06
CA ILE A 33 8.92 -1.35 -0.20
C ILE A 33 9.11 -2.46 -1.23
N ALA A 34 9.75 -2.19 -2.37
CA ALA A 34 9.92 -3.20 -3.43
C ALA A 34 10.66 -4.47 -2.96
N PRO A 35 11.78 -4.35 -2.22
CA PRO A 35 12.54 -5.50 -1.74
C PRO A 35 11.77 -6.46 -0.83
N LEU A 36 10.73 -6.00 -0.11
CA LEU A 36 9.88 -6.86 0.73
C LEU A 36 9.20 -7.98 -0.09
N TRP A 37 8.95 -7.73 -1.37
CA TRP A 37 8.39 -8.72 -2.30
C TRP A 37 9.43 -9.28 -3.29
N GLY A 38 10.72 -9.13 -3.00
CA GLY A 38 11.79 -9.55 -3.92
C GLY A 38 11.84 -8.76 -5.23
N LEU A 39 11.17 -7.60 -5.29
CA LEU A 39 11.16 -6.72 -6.47
C LEU A 39 12.30 -5.70 -6.39
N SER A 40 12.84 -5.33 -7.55
CA SER A 40 13.84 -4.26 -7.62
C SER A 40 13.18 -2.88 -7.53
N PHE A 41 13.71 -2.03 -6.67
CA PHE A 41 13.34 -0.62 -6.62
C PHE A 41 13.91 0.13 -7.83
N SER A 42 13.07 0.96 -8.45
CA SER A 42 13.51 1.93 -9.45
C SER A 42 12.68 3.20 -9.31
N THR A 43 13.34 4.36 -9.37
CA THR A 43 12.68 5.65 -9.19
C THR A 43 11.58 5.88 -10.23
N ALA A 44 11.80 5.48 -11.49
CA ALA A 44 10.82 5.61 -12.57
C ALA A 44 9.50 4.86 -12.29
N ARG A 45 9.58 3.66 -11.70
CA ARG A 45 8.41 2.83 -11.39
C ARG A 45 7.79 3.21 -10.05
N TRP A 46 8.63 3.38 -9.03
CA TRP A 46 8.18 3.47 -7.65
C TRP A 46 7.97 4.90 -7.13
N ASN A 47 8.28 5.94 -7.90
CA ASN A 47 7.87 7.32 -7.58
C ASN A 47 6.39 7.65 -7.93
N GLN A 48 5.60 6.63 -8.26
CA GLN A 48 4.17 6.74 -8.55
C GLN A 48 3.32 6.42 -7.30
N GLY A 49 2.01 6.63 -7.39
CA GLY A 49 1.05 6.30 -6.31
C GLY A 49 0.40 4.93 -6.49
N PHE A 50 0.47 4.37 -7.71
CA PHE A 50 -0.01 3.04 -8.05
C PHE A 50 1.13 2.31 -8.75
N VAL A 51 1.52 1.14 -8.23
CA VAL A 51 2.52 0.27 -8.84
C VAL A 51 1.91 -1.11 -8.99
N GLN A 52 1.99 -1.70 -10.17
CA GLN A 52 1.52 -3.06 -10.41
C GLN A 52 2.64 -3.93 -10.97
N ASP A 53 2.72 -5.17 -10.50
CA ASP A 53 3.42 -6.31 -11.09
C ASP A 53 2.44 -7.45 -11.43
N LYS A 54 2.92 -8.64 -11.79
CA LYS A 54 2.08 -9.78 -12.14
C LYS A 54 1.23 -10.27 -10.96
N GLU A 55 1.81 -10.29 -9.77
CA GLU A 55 1.21 -10.88 -8.56
C GLU A 55 0.78 -9.82 -7.53
N HIS A 56 1.23 -8.56 -7.69
CA HIS A 56 1.05 -7.52 -6.68
C HIS A 56 0.59 -6.18 -7.27
N MET A 57 -0.30 -5.51 -6.56
CA MET A 57 -0.59 -4.08 -6.70
C MET A 57 -0.28 -3.36 -5.40
N PHE A 58 0.36 -2.19 -5.51
CA PHE A 58 0.74 -1.36 -4.38
C PHE A 58 0.09 0.01 -4.51
N LEU A 59 -0.71 0.38 -3.52
CA LEU A 59 -1.29 1.73 -3.38
C LEU A 59 -0.41 2.52 -2.40
N LEU A 60 0.34 3.50 -2.92
CA LEU A 60 1.24 4.36 -2.14
C LEU A 60 0.61 5.74 -1.95
N VAL A 61 -0.16 5.92 -0.88
CA VAL A 61 -1.03 7.08 -0.66
C VAL A 61 -0.40 8.10 0.30
N SER A 62 -0.55 9.38 -0.03
CA SER A 62 -0.30 10.49 0.90
C SER A 62 -1.61 11.24 1.13
N LEU A 63 -2.15 11.21 2.36
CA LEU A 63 -3.47 11.77 2.67
C LEU A 63 -3.49 13.29 2.56
N ASN A 64 -2.42 13.95 3.03
CA ASN A 64 -2.26 15.39 2.98
C ASN A 64 -1.26 15.79 1.89
N LYS A 65 -1.80 16.31 0.77
CA LYS A 65 -0.99 16.74 -0.39
C LYS A 65 -0.29 18.10 -0.21
N GLY A 66 -0.62 18.86 0.85
CA GLY A 66 0.02 20.15 1.19
C GLY A 66 -0.31 21.28 0.21
N GLY A 67 -1.18 22.21 0.63
CA GLY A 67 -1.57 23.41 -0.12
C GLY A 67 -2.72 24.15 0.60
N LEU A 68 -2.85 25.47 0.38
CA LEU A 68 -4.01 26.25 0.84
C LEU A 68 -5.29 25.58 0.32
N ALA A 69 -6.25 25.35 1.20
CA ALA A 69 -7.50 24.69 0.89
C ALA A 69 -8.24 25.41 -0.25
N SER A 70 -8.38 24.72 -1.39
CA SER A 70 -9.36 25.04 -2.43
C SER A 70 -10.04 23.73 -2.84
N GLU A 71 -11.20 23.46 -2.21
CA GLU A 71 -12.36 22.66 -2.66
C GLU A 71 -12.16 21.24 -3.26
N HIS A 72 -10.94 20.70 -3.28
CA HIS A 72 -10.60 19.39 -3.86
C HIS A 72 -9.85 18.47 -2.88
N GLN A 73 -9.99 18.70 -1.56
CA GLN A 73 -9.30 17.89 -0.56
C GLN A 73 -10.02 16.54 -0.30
N TYR A 74 -9.21 15.48 -0.28
CA TYR A 74 -9.47 14.08 0.12
C TYR A 74 -10.15 13.16 -0.90
N GLU A 75 -9.54 13.05 -2.08
CA GLU A 75 -9.77 11.93 -3.00
C GLU A 75 -9.49 10.58 -2.31
N ASP A 76 -8.32 10.45 -1.69
CA ASP A 76 -7.92 9.25 -0.96
C ASP A 76 -8.14 9.46 0.54
N LYS A 77 -8.91 8.58 1.19
CA LYS A 77 -9.23 8.67 2.62
C LYS A 77 -9.74 7.35 3.19
N PHE A 78 -9.57 7.19 4.49
CA PHE A 78 -10.32 6.16 5.24
C PHE A 78 -11.76 6.63 5.40
N LEU A 79 -12.71 5.74 5.10
CA LEU A 79 -14.15 5.96 5.34
C LEU A 79 -14.60 5.29 6.63
N ALA A 80 -13.94 4.18 6.98
CA ALA A 80 -14.08 3.44 8.22
C ALA A 80 -12.74 2.79 8.57
N ARG A 81 -12.65 2.12 9.72
CA ARG A 81 -11.41 1.44 10.13
C ARG A 81 -11.04 0.31 9.18
N ASP A 82 -12.02 -0.25 8.48
CA ASP A 82 -11.90 -1.35 7.53
C ASP A 82 -12.24 -0.95 6.09
N GLU A 83 -12.43 0.35 5.81
CA GLU A 83 -12.84 0.83 4.49
C GLU A 83 -12.00 2.02 4.03
N PHE A 84 -11.45 1.90 2.82
CA PHE A 84 -10.59 2.91 2.22
C PHE A 84 -11.08 3.32 0.84
N GLN A 85 -11.23 4.63 0.63
CA GLN A 85 -11.50 5.22 -0.66
C GLN A 85 -10.17 5.58 -1.33
N TRP A 86 -10.02 5.15 -2.59
CA TRP A 86 -8.89 5.49 -3.44
C TRP A 86 -9.37 6.01 -4.79
N VAL A 87 -8.86 7.16 -5.22
CA VAL A 87 -9.12 7.67 -6.57
C VAL A 87 -7.95 7.30 -7.46
N SER A 88 -8.27 6.66 -8.59
CA SER A 88 -7.26 6.25 -9.55
C SER A 88 -6.53 7.43 -10.18
N GLN A 89 -5.25 7.22 -10.49
CA GLN A 89 -4.50 8.19 -11.29
C GLN A 89 -5.00 8.18 -12.74
N ASN A 90 -4.98 9.35 -13.37
CA ASN A 90 -5.23 9.54 -14.80
C ASN A 90 -6.61 9.04 -15.28
N GLN A 91 -6.68 8.82 -16.59
CA GLN A 91 -7.82 8.37 -17.37
C GLN A 91 -8.25 6.91 -17.10
N THR A 92 -7.95 6.34 -15.93
CA THR A 92 -8.25 4.93 -15.65
C THR A 92 -9.76 4.71 -15.67
N ARG A 93 -10.20 3.89 -16.63
CA ARG A 93 -11.59 3.48 -16.83
C ARG A 93 -11.86 2.09 -16.30
N GLN A 94 -13.11 1.81 -15.95
CA GLN A 94 -13.53 0.50 -15.48
C GLN A 94 -13.19 -0.62 -16.47
N ASP A 95 -13.37 -0.36 -17.78
CA ASP A 95 -13.13 -1.32 -18.86
C ASP A 95 -11.66 -1.44 -19.31
N SER A 96 -10.77 -0.57 -18.79
CA SER A 96 -9.35 -0.61 -19.09
C SER A 96 -8.68 -1.85 -18.48
N LYS A 97 -7.47 -2.18 -18.94
CA LYS A 97 -6.68 -3.29 -18.36
C LYS A 97 -6.46 -3.09 -16.84
N ALA A 98 -6.14 -1.86 -16.42
CA ALA A 98 -5.96 -1.55 -15.01
C ALA A 98 -7.27 -1.67 -14.22
N GLY A 99 -8.38 -1.15 -14.75
CA GLY A 99 -9.71 -1.30 -14.15
C GLY A 99 -10.11 -2.77 -13.98
N LYS A 100 -9.94 -3.59 -15.01
CA LYS A 100 -10.21 -5.03 -14.96
C LYS A 100 -9.32 -5.76 -13.95
N ASN A 101 -8.05 -5.38 -13.86
CA ASN A 101 -7.15 -5.94 -12.85
C ASN A 101 -7.63 -5.58 -11.44
N ILE A 102 -8.02 -4.33 -11.20
CA ILE A 102 -8.53 -3.84 -9.90
C ILE A 102 -9.77 -4.64 -9.47
N SER A 103 -10.80 -4.71 -10.31
CA SER A 103 -12.07 -5.37 -9.91
C SER A 103 -11.98 -6.89 -9.87
N ASN A 104 -11.09 -7.50 -10.67
CA ASN A 104 -10.92 -8.95 -10.71
C ASN A 104 -9.64 -9.41 -9.99
N HIS A 105 -9.04 -8.59 -9.13
CA HIS A 105 -7.72 -8.86 -8.56
C HIS A 105 -7.66 -10.24 -7.87
N ALA A 106 -8.70 -10.59 -7.10
CA ALA A 106 -8.79 -11.87 -6.40
C ALA A 106 -8.85 -13.06 -7.39
N LEU A 107 -9.64 -12.95 -8.46
CA LEU A 107 -9.73 -13.99 -9.50
C LEU A 107 -8.42 -14.15 -10.27
N LEU A 108 -7.66 -13.07 -10.42
CA LEU A 108 -6.38 -13.04 -11.11
C LEU A 108 -5.19 -13.42 -10.20
N GLY A 109 -5.44 -13.70 -8.91
CA GLY A 109 -4.38 -13.98 -7.93
C GLY A 109 -3.49 -12.77 -7.63
N ILE A 110 -3.99 -11.55 -7.85
CA ILE A 110 -3.24 -10.31 -7.59
C ILE A 110 -3.55 -9.80 -6.19
N ALA A 111 -2.54 -9.81 -5.32
CA ALA A 111 -2.62 -9.21 -3.99
C ALA A 111 -2.55 -7.69 -4.08
N VAL A 112 -3.38 -6.98 -3.31
CA VAL A 112 -3.43 -5.52 -3.30
C VAL A 112 -2.99 -5.03 -1.93
N HIS A 113 -1.96 -4.20 -1.89
CA HIS A 113 -1.29 -3.76 -0.66
C HIS A 113 -1.45 -2.25 -0.47
N LEU A 114 -1.84 -1.83 0.73
CA LEU A 114 -2.02 -0.42 1.06
C LEU A 114 -0.86 0.12 1.91
N PHE A 115 -0.25 1.21 1.44
CA PHE A 115 0.77 1.96 2.15
C PHE A 115 0.34 3.42 2.27
N VAL A 116 0.22 3.93 3.50
CA VAL A 116 -0.30 5.27 3.76
C VAL A 116 0.70 6.11 4.53
N ARG A 117 0.80 7.39 4.17
CA ARG A 117 1.45 8.41 4.99
C ARG A 117 0.59 9.65 5.09
N ASP A 118 0.81 10.42 6.14
CA ASP A 118 0.17 11.72 6.32
C ASP A 118 0.66 12.70 5.23
N LYS A 119 1.93 13.09 5.28
CA LYS A 119 2.53 14.07 4.34
C LYS A 119 3.67 13.46 3.55
N ARG A 120 4.04 14.09 2.43
CA ARG A 120 5.13 13.61 1.57
C ARG A 120 6.52 13.74 2.19
N LYS A 121 6.70 14.77 3.03
CA LYS A 121 7.96 15.12 3.66
C LYS A 121 7.75 15.18 5.18
N THR A 122 8.79 14.78 5.92
CA THR A 122 8.90 15.01 7.35
C THR A 122 9.15 16.51 7.62
N PRO A 123 9.03 16.98 8.88
CA PRO A 123 9.36 18.36 9.24
C PRO A 123 10.79 18.78 8.87
N SER A 124 11.73 17.83 8.83
CA SER A 124 13.13 18.06 8.40
C SER A 124 13.30 18.23 6.89
N GLY A 125 12.25 18.03 6.09
CA GLY A 125 12.29 18.09 4.62
C GLY A 125 12.64 16.77 3.94
N ALA A 126 13.08 15.74 4.68
CA ALA A 126 13.31 14.39 4.16
C ALA A 126 11.99 13.70 3.76
N GLY A 127 12.06 12.71 2.86
CA GLY A 127 10.89 11.91 2.48
C GLY A 127 10.29 11.18 3.69
N ALA A 128 8.97 11.29 3.87
CA ALA A 128 8.28 10.61 4.97
C ALA A 128 8.03 9.13 4.63
N PRO A 129 8.20 8.22 5.60
CA PRO A 129 7.91 6.79 5.43
C PRO A 129 6.40 6.55 5.25
N PHE A 130 6.06 5.37 4.75
CA PHE A 130 4.70 4.87 4.64
C PHE A 130 4.44 3.80 5.70
N VAL A 131 3.29 3.86 6.36
CA VAL A 131 2.76 2.79 7.19
C VAL A 131 2.12 1.74 6.28
N TYR A 132 2.49 0.46 6.42
CA TYR A 132 1.77 -0.62 5.75
C TYR A 132 0.44 -0.88 6.47
N CYS A 133 -0.68 -0.72 5.77
CA CYS A 133 -2.03 -0.89 6.31
C CYS A 133 -2.64 -2.27 6.02
N GLY A 134 -1.87 -3.17 5.39
CA GLY A 134 -2.33 -4.50 5.06
C GLY A 134 -2.89 -4.64 3.65
N ASP A 135 -3.55 -5.77 3.46
CA ASP A 135 -4.13 -6.16 2.19
C ASP A 135 -5.54 -5.61 2.01
N LEU A 136 -5.87 -5.36 0.74
CA LEU A 136 -7.16 -4.85 0.31
C LEU A 136 -7.93 -5.87 -0.51
N GLU A 137 -9.26 -5.80 -0.38
CA GLU A 137 -10.22 -6.49 -1.23
C GLU A 137 -11.11 -5.47 -1.93
N PHE A 138 -11.30 -5.66 -3.23
CA PHE A 138 -12.18 -4.80 -4.01
C PHE A 138 -13.61 -4.91 -3.48
N HIS A 139 -14.23 -3.78 -3.16
CA HIS A 139 -15.60 -3.73 -2.67
C HIS A 139 -16.55 -3.16 -3.72
N SER A 140 -16.25 -1.97 -4.22
CA SER A 140 -17.04 -1.30 -5.25
C SER A 140 -16.25 -0.17 -5.89
N TRP A 141 -16.79 0.42 -6.95
CA TRP A 141 -16.26 1.65 -7.52
C TRP A 141 -17.39 2.54 -8.05
N GLN A 142 -17.06 3.80 -8.31
CA GLN A 142 -17.92 4.78 -8.95
C GLN A 142 -17.11 5.64 -9.91
N GLY A 143 -17.81 6.35 -10.79
CA GLY A 143 -17.18 7.14 -11.83
C GLY A 143 -16.55 6.28 -12.93
N GLU A 144 -15.99 6.96 -13.92
CA GLU A 144 -15.41 6.32 -15.09
C GLU A 144 -14.02 6.85 -15.41
N LYS A 145 -13.72 8.12 -15.11
CA LYS A 145 -12.48 8.77 -15.56
C LYS A 145 -12.19 10.07 -14.75
N PRO A 146 -11.58 10.00 -13.56
CA PRO A 146 -11.05 8.80 -12.91
C PRO A 146 -12.15 7.94 -12.27
N ILE A 147 -11.83 6.67 -12.02
CA ILE A 147 -12.63 5.83 -11.12
C ILE A 147 -12.27 6.11 -9.66
N THR A 148 -13.28 6.08 -8.79
CA THR A 148 -13.16 6.05 -7.33
C THR A 148 -13.43 4.65 -6.86
N VAL A 149 -12.48 4.01 -6.18
CA VAL A 149 -12.57 2.63 -5.72
C VAL A 149 -12.74 2.62 -4.20
N HIS A 150 -13.71 1.85 -3.73
CA HIS A 150 -13.86 1.50 -2.33
C HIS A 150 -13.23 0.13 -2.10
N TRP A 151 -12.28 0.09 -1.17
CA TRP A 151 -11.57 -1.11 -0.77
C TRP A 151 -11.96 -1.49 0.65
N ARG A 152 -12.08 -2.79 0.91
CA ARG A 152 -12.12 -3.34 2.27
C ARG A 152 -10.70 -3.69 2.70
N LEU A 153 -10.30 -3.30 3.90
CA LEU A 153 -9.06 -3.78 4.51
C LEU A 153 -9.31 -5.15 5.14
N LYS A 154 -8.42 -6.11 4.90
CA LYS A 154 -8.45 -7.40 5.61
C LYS A 154 -8.18 -7.28 7.11
N SER A 155 -7.53 -6.20 7.53
CA SER A 155 -7.25 -5.89 8.93
C SER A 155 -7.67 -4.46 9.22
N SER A 156 -8.59 -4.27 10.15
CA SER A 156 -9.05 -2.93 10.53
C SER A 156 -7.93 -2.12 11.18
N LEU A 157 -7.87 -0.83 10.87
CA LEU A 157 -6.92 0.10 11.48
C LEU A 157 -7.03 0.08 13.01
N PRO A 158 -5.91 0.01 13.74
CA PRO A 158 -5.86 0.33 15.16
C PRO A 158 -6.30 1.78 15.42
N ASN A 159 -6.91 2.04 16.58
CA ASN A 159 -7.42 3.37 16.93
C ASN A 159 -6.38 4.47 16.79
N GLN A 160 -5.12 4.22 17.19
CA GLN A 160 -4.04 5.19 17.07
C GLN A 160 -3.79 5.61 15.61
N LEU A 161 -3.85 4.66 14.67
CA LEU A 161 -3.68 4.96 13.24
C LEU A 161 -4.92 5.59 12.64
N ALA A 162 -6.12 5.18 13.06
CA ALA A 162 -7.37 5.83 12.66
C ALA A 162 -7.33 7.33 12.99
N VAL A 163 -7.01 7.68 14.23
CA VAL A 163 -6.87 9.08 14.67
C VAL A 163 -5.77 9.80 13.89
N ARG A 164 -4.60 9.16 13.70
CA ARG A 164 -3.47 9.74 12.93
C ARG A 164 -3.87 10.04 11.48
N PHE A 165 -4.71 9.22 10.87
CA PHE A 165 -5.13 9.35 9.48
C PHE A 165 -6.45 10.11 9.29
N GLY A 166 -6.99 10.70 10.36
CA GLY A 166 -8.15 11.58 10.30
C GLY A 166 -9.48 10.86 10.10
N LEU A 167 -9.57 9.60 10.54
CA LEU A 167 -10.84 8.89 10.70
C LEU A 167 -11.50 9.25 12.04
#